data_AF-A0A9E2MDG3-F1
#
_entry.id   AF-A0A9E2MDG3-F1
#
_cell.length_a   1.000
_cell.length_b   1.000
_cell.length_c   1.000
_cell.angle_alpha   90.00
_cell.angle_beta   90.00
_cell.angle_gamma   90.00
#
_symmetry.space_group_name_H-M   'P 1'
#
loop_
_entity.id
_entity.type
_entity.pdbx_description
1 polymer ?
#
loop_
_entity_poly.entity_id
_entity_poly.type
_entity_poly.pdbx_seq_one_letter_code
_entity_poly.pdbx_strand_id
1 'polypeptide(L)'
;KSNAVYAAWGAAIRDVKTYGSLEVPLHIRNAPTKLMKSLGYGKNYRYAHDEAEGYAAGENYFPEKMPKGHYYFPVNRGLEIKIKEKLERLKQLDQKVLEKKEK
;
A
#
# COMPACT_ATOMS: atom_id res chain seq x y z
N LYS A 1 5.74 -18.03 18.11
CA LYS A 1 6.67 -16.88 18.24
C LYS A 1 7.06 -16.41 16.83
N SER A 2 6.99 -15.11 16.59
CA SER A 2 7.36 -14.49 15.31
C SER A 2 8.05 -13.15 15.61
N ASN A 3 9.13 -12.86 14.88
CA ASN A 3 9.78 -11.55 14.85
C ASN A 3 9.53 -10.84 13.49
N ALA A 4 8.59 -11.32 12.68
CA ALA A 4 8.32 -10.78 11.34
C ALA A 4 7.96 -9.29 11.37
N VAL A 5 7.14 -8.87 12.33
CA VAL A 5 6.79 -7.44 12.52
C VAL A 5 8.02 -6.61 12.89
N TYR A 6 8.89 -7.12 13.77
CA TYR A 6 10.12 -6.42 14.17
C TYR A 6 11.08 -6.24 12.98
N ALA A 7 11.27 -7.29 12.19
CA ALA A 7 12.08 -7.23 10.97
C ALA A 7 11.50 -6.26 9.93
N ALA A 8 10.17 -6.29 9.73
CA ALA A 8 9.46 -5.40 8.81
C ALA A 8 9.62 -3.93 9.20
N TRP A 9 9.45 -3.61 10.49
CA TRP A 9 9.68 -2.27 11.02
C TRP A 9 11.12 -1.80 10.78
N GLY A 10 12.10 -2.65 11.08
CA GLY A 10 13.51 -2.33 10.84
C GLY A 10 13.83 -2.04 9.37
N ALA A 11 13.18 -2.76 8.44
CA ALA A 11 13.31 -2.51 7.01
C ALA A 11 12.67 -1.18 6.59
N ALA A 12 11.45 -0.90 7.04
CA ALA A 12 10.77 0.36 6.76
C ALA A 12 11.56 1.57 7.29
N ILE A 13 12.13 1.48 8.49
CA ILE A 13 12.96 2.55 9.06
C ILE A 13 14.24 2.77 8.26
N ARG A 14 14.86 1.71 7.70
CA ARG A 14 16.02 1.86 6.81
C ARG A 14 15.63 2.64 5.56
N ASP A 15 14.52 2.29 4.93
CA ASP A 15 14.05 2.97 3.73
C ASP A 15 13.72 4.44 4.00
N VAL A 16 13.08 4.77 5.13
CA VAL A 16 12.84 6.17 5.55
C VAL A 16 14.16 6.94 5.67
N LYS A 17 15.21 6.32 6.22
CA LYS A 17 16.55 6.95 6.32
C LYS A 17 17.23 7.12 4.95
N THR A 18 17.00 6.19 4.02
CA THR A 18 17.61 6.21 2.69
C THR A 18 16.91 7.19 1.74
N TYR A 19 15.57 7.16 1.70
CA TYR A 19 14.78 7.97 0.77
C TYR A 19 14.43 9.36 1.31
N GLY A 20 14.56 9.57 2.62
CA GLY A 20 14.29 10.85 3.28
C GLY A 20 12.81 11.23 3.20
N SER A 21 12.55 12.54 3.11
CA SER A 21 11.20 13.11 3.14
C SER A 21 10.54 13.12 1.76
N LEU A 22 10.32 11.94 1.17
CA LEU A 22 9.55 11.85 -0.07
C LEU A 22 8.12 12.34 0.14
N GLU A 23 7.59 13.00 -0.89
CA GLU A 23 6.23 13.51 -0.85
C GLU A 23 5.19 12.39 -0.84
N VAL A 24 4.11 12.61 -0.09
CA VAL A 24 2.93 11.74 -0.09
C VAL A 24 2.26 11.78 -1.47
N PRO A 25 1.88 10.64 -2.08
CA PRO A 25 1.12 10.64 -3.34
C PRO A 25 -0.15 11.49 -3.27
N LEU A 26 -0.42 12.28 -4.32
CA LEU A 26 -1.54 13.24 -4.34
C LEU A 26 -2.89 12.59 -4.05
N HIS A 27 -3.13 11.38 -4.56
CA HIS A 27 -4.40 10.66 -4.42
C HIS A 27 -4.71 10.23 -2.99
N ILE A 28 -3.74 10.20 -2.06
CA ILE A 28 -3.98 9.94 -0.63
C ILE A 28 -3.77 11.17 0.27
N ARG A 29 -3.48 12.35 -0.29
CA ARG A 29 -3.39 13.59 0.50
C ARG A 29 -4.76 14.06 0.95
N ASN A 30 -4.83 14.63 2.15
CA ASN A 30 -6.02 15.34 2.59
C ASN A 30 -6.25 16.60 1.72
N ALA A 31 -7.50 16.90 1.41
CA ALA A 31 -7.90 18.03 0.56
C ALA A 31 -9.09 18.82 1.16
N PRO A 32 -8.91 19.46 2.33
CA PRO A 32 -9.99 20.16 3.03
C PRO A 32 -10.40 21.48 2.37
N THR A 33 -9.50 22.14 1.63
CA THR A 33 -9.76 23.44 1.00
C THR A 33 -10.09 23.30 -0.48
N LYS A 34 -10.81 24.28 -1.05
CA LYS A 34 -11.11 24.34 -2.49
C LYS A 34 -9.83 24.42 -3.34
N LEU A 35 -8.84 25.19 -2.88
CA LEU A 35 -7.54 25.31 -3.56
C LEU A 35 -6.81 23.96 -3.61
N MET A 36 -6.78 23.20 -2.52
CA MET A 36 -6.15 21.88 -2.50
C MET A 36 -6.82 20.91 -3.48
N LYS A 37 -8.16 20.90 -3.55
CA LYS A 37 -8.89 20.09 -4.54
C LYS A 37 -8.57 20.52 -5.97
N SER A 38 -8.49 21.82 -6.25
CA SER A 38 -8.12 22.31 -7.59
C SER A 38 -6.68 21.96 -7.97
N LEU A 39 -5.78 21.83 -6.99
CA LEU A 39 -4.41 21.35 -7.18
C LEU A 39 -4.32 19.80 -7.29
N GLY A 40 -5.47 19.10 -7.30
CA GLY A 40 -5.52 17.65 -7.49
C GLY A 40 -5.29 16.83 -6.22
N TYR A 41 -5.33 17.44 -5.04
CA TYR A 41 -5.16 16.71 -3.77
C TYR A 41 -6.38 15.83 -3.53
N GLY A 42 -6.15 14.56 -3.18
CA GLY A 42 -7.20 13.56 -3.01
C GLY A 42 -7.93 13.20 -4.32
N LYS A 43 -7.48 13.71 -5.47
CA LYS A 43 -8.06 13.35 -6.76
C LYS A 43 -7.80 11.88 -7.04
N ASN A 44 -8.84 11.18 -7.50
CA ASN A 44 -8.82 9.73 -7.72
C ASN A 44 -8.53 8.92 -6.45
N TYR A 45 -8.76 9.49 -5.26
CA TYR A 45 -8.74 8.69 -4.03
C TYR A 45 -9.76 7.57 -4.13
N ARG A 46 -9.29 6.35 -3.95
CA ARG A 46 -10.08 5.13 -4.00
C ARG A 46 -10.46 4.73 -2.58
N TYR A 47 -11.74 4.91 -2.24
CA TYR A 47 -12.25 4.54 -0.93
C TYR A 47 -12.51 3.04 -0.88
N ALA A 48 -11.58 2.30 -0.27
CA ALA A 48 -11.56 0.84 -0.31
C ALA A 48 -12.87 0.17 0.17
N HIS A 49 -13.63 0.80 1.06
CA HIS A 49 -14.90 0.24 1.55
C HIS A 49 -16.00 0.18 0.49
N ASP A 50 -15.97 1.07 -0.51
CA ASP A 50 -16.95 1.08 -1.61
C ASP A 50 -16.52 0.15 -2.75
N GLU A 51 -15.33 -0.45 -2.66
CA GLU A 51 -14.78 -1.31 -3.69
C GLU A 51 -15.12 -2.78 -3.49
N ALA A 52 -15.05 -3.54 -4.58
CA ALA A 52 -15.15 -4.98 -4.54
C ALA A 52 -14.16 -5.55 -3.51
N GLU A 53 -14.61 -6.52 -2.71
CA GLU A 53 -13.82 -7.16 -1.65
C GLU A 53 -13.39 -6.22 -0.49
N GLY A 54 -13.89 -4.98 -0.46
CA GLY A 54 -13.45 -3.97 0.51
C GLY A 54 -11.98 -3.59 0.35
N TYR A 55 -11.44 -3.70 -0.88
CA TYR A 55 -10.02 -3.51 -1.16
C TYR A 55 -9.80 -2.83 -2.52
N ALA A 56 -9.09 -1.69 -2.50
CA ALA A 56 -8.70 -0.95 -3.70
C ALA A 56 -7.54 -1.66 -4.42
N ALA A 57 -7.86 -2.75 -5.12
CA ALA A 57 -6.88 -3.56 -5.85
C ALA A 57 -6.13 -2.73 -6.91
N GLY A 58 -4.82 -2.91 -7.00
CA GLY A 58 -3.93 -2.20 -7.92
C GLY A 58 -3.55 -0.78 -7.48
N GLU A 59 -3.98 -0.33 -6.29
CA GLU A 59 -3.60 0.98 -5.76
C GLU A 59 -2.10 1.04 -5.39
N ASN A 60 -1.51 2.24 -5.39
CA ASN A 60 -0.13 2.44 -4.92
C ASN A 60 -0.06 3.44 -3.75
N TYR A 61 0.17 2.90 -2.57
CA TYR A 61 0.30 3.70 -1.35
C TYR A 61 1.73 4.22 -1.10
N PHE A 62 2.71 3.82 -1.91
CA PHE A 62 4.09 4.28 -1.77
C PHE A 62 4.33 5.60 -2.53
N PRO A 63 5.23 6.47 -2.05
CA PRO A 63 5.72 7.62 -2.79
C PRO A 63 6.19 7.26 -4.21
N GLU A 64 5.94 8.14 -5.18
CA GLU A 64 6.28 7.90 -6.59
C GLU A 64 7.79 7.73 -6.84
N LYS A 65 8.61 8.38 -6.00
CA LYS A 65 10.07 8.35 -6.10
C LYS A 65 10.72 7.18 -5.36
N MET A 66 9.94 6.20 -4.91
CA MET A 66 10.48 4.96 -4.36
C MET A 66 9.78 3.73 -4.96
N PRO A 67 10.49 2.60 -5.09
CA PRO A 67 9.85 1.35 -5.47
C PRO A 67 8.84 0.92 -4.39
N LYS A 68 7.84 0.13 -4.79
CA LYS A 68 6.94 -0.52 -3.84
C LYS A 68 7.74 -1.41 -2.90
N GLY A 69 7.72 -1.09 -1.61
CA GLY A 69 8.40 -1.85 -0.57
C GLY A 69 7.60 -3.10 -0.17
N HIS A 70 8.31 -4.21 0.04
CA HIS A 70 7.76 -5.40 0.70
C HIS A 70 8.52 -5.62 2.00
N TYR A 71 7.92 -5.26 3.13
CA TYR A 71 8.58 -5.33 4.44
C TYR A 71 8.12 -6.48 5.30
N TYR A 72 6.83 -6.78 5.27
CA TYR A 72 6.23 -7.78 6.17
C TYR A 72 6.12 -9.14 5.50
N PHE A 73 6.85 -10.11 6.06
CA PHE A 73 6.88 -11.50 5.62
C PHE A 73 6.38 -12.39 6.76
N PRO A 74 5.06 -12.63 6.88
CA PRO A 74 4.51 -13.47 7.93
C PRO A 74 5.06 -14.91 7.86
N VAL A 75 5.31 -15.51 9.03
CA VAL A 75 5.79 -16.90 9.11
C VAL A 75 4.63 -17.88 9.23
N ASN A 76 4.88 -19.15 8.90
CA ASN A 76 3.86 -20.21 8.98
C ASN A 76 3.63 -20.67 10.43
N ARG A 77 3.27 -19.76 11.35
CA ARG A 77 3.00 -20.07 12.76
C ARG A 77 1.85 -19.23 13.31
N GLY A 78 0.93 -19.88 14.03
CA GLY A 78 -0.20 -19.20 14.68
C GLY A 78 -1.07 -18.41 13.69
N LEU A 79 -1.51 -17.22 14.09
CA LEU A 79 -2.37 -16.37 13.25
C LEU A 79 -1.70 -15.84 11.99
N GLU A 80 -0.36 -15.81 11.94
CA GLU A 80 0.37 -15.35 10.75
C GLU A 80 0.12 -16.24 9.52
N ILE A 81 -0.32 -17.49 9.71
CA ILE A 81 -0.76 -18.36 8.61
C ILE A 81 -1.95 -17.72 7.89
N LYS A 82 -2.98 -17.31 8.63
CA LYS A 82 -4.16 -16.63 8.06
C LYS A 82 -3.85 -15.26 7.50
N ILE A 83 -2.93 -14.53 8.12
CA ILE A 83 -2.47 -13.24 7.61
C ILE A 83 -1.76 -13.44 6.26
N LYS A 84 -0.89 -14.44 6.14
CA LYS A 84 -0.20 -14.77 4.90
C LYS A 84 -1.17 -15.16 3.78
N GLU A 85 -2.12 -16.04 4.06
CA GLU A 85 -3.20 -16.41 3.13
C GLU A 85 -3.95 -15.16 2.64
N LYS A 86 -4.30 -14.24 3.54
CA LYS A 86 -4.97 -12.98 3.19
C LYS A 86 -4.08 -12.11 2.29
N LEU A 87 -2.81 -11.92 2.63
CA LEU A 87 -1.88 -11.10 1.84
C LEU A 87 -1.65 -11.67 0.43
N GLU A 88 -1.55 -12.99 0.30
CA GLU A 88 -1.43 -13.66 -1.00
C GLU A 88 -2.67 -13.42 -1.86
N ARG A 89 -3.87 -13.51 -1.28
CA ARG A 89 -5.13 -13.18 -1.97
C ARG A 89 -5.16 -11.74 -2.45
N LEU A 90 -4.76 -10.78 -1.61
CA LEU A 90 -4.71 -9.36 -2.00
C LEU A 90 -3.74 -9.13 -3.15
N LYS A 91 -2.56 -9.77 -3.12
CA LYS A 91 -1.57 -9.70 -4.20
C LYS A 91 -2.12 -10.23 -5.52
N GLN A 92 -2.91 -11.31 -5.49
CA GLN A 92 -3.57 -11.83 -6.68
C GLN A 92 -4.63 -10.87 -7.23
N LEU A 93 -5.40 -10.19 -6.36
CA LEU A 93 -6.34 -9.15 -6.79
C LEU A 93 -5.61 -7.98 -7.47
N ASP A 94 -4.48 -7.55 -6.91
CA ASP A 94 -3.64 -6.50 -7.49
C ASP A 94 -3.13 -6.90 -8.89
N GLN A 95 -2.60 -8.12 -9.03
CA GLN A 95 -2.11 -8.64 -10.31
C GLN A 95 -3.20 -8.70 -11.37
N LYS A 96 -4.39 -9.22 -11.03
CA LYS A 96 -5.53 -9.29 -11.97
C LYS A 96 -5.95 -7.92 -12.49
N VAL A 97 -5.88 -6.87 -11.66
CA VAL A 97 -6.19 -5.50 -12.09
C VAL A 97 -5.09 -4.95 -13.00
N LEU A 98 -3.83 -5.23 -12.71
CA LEU A 98 -2.70 -4.79 -13.54
C LEU A 98 -2.72 -5.46 -14.92
N GLU A 99 -2.93 -6.78 -14.98
CA GLU A 99 -3.04 -7.53 -16.24
C GLU A 99 -4.21 -7.06 -17.12
N LYS A 100 -5.31 -6.60 -16.49
CA LYS A 100 -6.45 -6.01 -17.22
C LYS A 100 -6.17 -4.62 -17.76
N LYS A 101 -5.23 -3.87 -17.16
CA LYS A 101 -4.84 -2.53 -17.64
C LYS A 101 -3.82 -2.60 -18.79
N GLU A 102 -3.08 -3.70 -18.89
CA GLU A 102 -2.08 -3.93 -19.93
C GLU A 102 -2.65 -4.55 -21.22
N LYS A 103 -3.89 -5.05 -21.17
CA LYS A 103 -4.66 -5.54 -22.32
C LYS A 103 -5.55 -4.45 -22.89
#